data_AF-A0A535R6K7-F1
#
_entry.id   AF-A0A535R6K7-F1
#
_cell.length_a   1.000
_cell.length_b   1.000
_cell.length_c   1.000
_cell.angle_alpha   90.00
_cell.angle_beta   90.00
_cell.angle_gamma   90.00
#
_symmetry.space_group_name_H-M   'P 1'
#
loop_
_entity.id
_entity.type
_entity.pdbx_description
1 polymer ?
#
loop_
_entity_poly.entity_id
_entity_poly.type
_entity_poly.pdbx_seq_one_letter_code
_entity_poly.pdbx_strand_id
1 'polypeptide(L)'
;MTAEELASELETEGLDEAAAAEPGRTSAWSALEHRDFRLFWVGLVVSNIGTWMQQFGLGWLVVQLAIKDGVPQLAPFYLGLVGLSRALPGLAFGLFGGVVADRADRRRLLLLTQSSAAVAAAVLAVLAITNQIN
;
A
#
# COMPACT_ATOMS: atom_id res chain seq x y z
N MET A 1 34.64 47.73 12.92
CA MET A 1 34.16 46.43 13.40
C MET A 1 33.43 46.57 14.72
N THR A 2 32.25 47.19 14.65
CA THR A 2 31.26 47.18 15.74
C THR A 2 30.53 45.83 15.73
N ALA A 3 29.92 45.44 16.85
CA ALA A 3 29.22 44.16 16.97
C ALA A 3 28.09 43.96 15.91
N GLU A 4 27.55 45.07 15.40
CA GLU A 4 26.54 45.07 14.33
C GLU A 4 27.13 44.70 12.96
N GLU A 5 28.37 45.10 12.65
CA GLU A 5 29.05 44.69 11.40
C GLU A 5 29.32 43.19 11.38
N LEU A 6 29.79 42.63 12.51
CA LEU A 6 30.02 41.18 12.65
C LEU A 6 28.73 40.36 12.52
N ALA A 7 27.64 40.85 13.10
CA ALA A 7 26.34 40.18 12.99
C ALA A 7 25.82 40.19 11.55
N SER A 8 25.97 41.31 10.83
CA SER A 8 25.59 41.43 9.43
C SER A 8 26.43 40.54 8.52
N GLU A 9 27.74 40.44 8.75
CA GLU A 9 28.63 39.58 7.97
C GLU A 9 28.32 38.10 8.17
N LEU A 10 28.07 37.67 9.42
CA LEU A 10 27.68 36.29 9.73
C LEU A 10 26.31 35.93 9.16
N GLU A 11 25.37 36.88 9.13
CA GLU A 11 24.06 36.68 8.52
C GLU A 11 24.19 36.59 6.99
N THR A 12 25.04 37.38 6.36
CA THR A 12 25.31 37.28 4.92
C THR A 12 26.04 36.00 4.53
N GLU A 13 27.06 35.58 5.31
CA GLU A 13 27.76 34.31 5.08
C GLU A 13 26.82 33.12 5.30
N GLY A 14 25.98 33.14 6.34
CA GLY A 14 25.02 32.07 6.60
C GLY A 14 23.92 31.97 5.53
N LEU A 15 23.49 33.09 4.96
CA LEU A 15 22.55 33.11 3.83
C LEU A 15 23.22 32.61 2.53
N ASP A 16 24.48 32.97 2.27
CA ASP A 16 25.24 32.50 1.12
C ASP A 16 25.60 31.01 1.23
N GLU A 17 25.92 30.51 2.42
CA GLU A 17 26.22 29.10 2.68
C GLU A 17 24.95 28.23 2.58
N ALA A 18 23.81 28.77 3.04
CA ALA A 18 22.49 28.14 2.85
C ALA A 18 22.03 28.17 1.38
N ALA A 19 22.37 29.21 0.62
CA ALA A 19 22.09 29.30 -0.81
C ALA A 19 23.03 28.42 -1.66
N ALA A 20 24.29 28.24 -1.23
CA ALA A 20 25.28 27.39 -1.89
C ALA A 20 25.03 25.88 -1.65
N ALA A 21 24.24 25.52 -0.64
CA ALA A 21 23.71 24.18 -0.46
C ALA A 21 22.61 23.89 -1.51
N GLU A 22 22.99 23.86 -2.79
CA GLU A 22 22.15 23.39 -3.89
C GLU A 22 21.59 22.01 -3.50
N PRO A 23 20.27 21.86 -3.29
CA PRO A 23 19.70 20.56 -3.02
C PRO A 23 19.94 19.70 -4.25
N GLY A 24 20.95 18.83 -4.16
CA GLY A 24 21.40 18.00 -5.28
C GLY A 24 20.18 17.36 -5.92
N ARG A 25 19.95 17.65 -7.20
CA ARG A 25 18.82 17.16 -8.00
C ARG A 25 18.86 15.64 -8.08
N THR A 26 18.46 14.93 -7.03
CA THR A 26 18.26 13.49 -7.05
C THR A 26 17.04 13.22 -7.91
N SER A 27 17.28 12.76 -9.14
CA SER A 27 16.22 12.30 -10.04
C SER A 27 15.45 11.18 -9.35
N ALA A 28 14.11 11.25 -9.33
CA ALA A 28 13.25 10.19 -8.81
C ALA A 28 13.53 8.82 -9.48
N TRP A 29 14.11 8.84 -10.68
CA TRP A 29 14.50 7.66 -11.45
C TRP A 29 15.81 7.03 -10.98
N SER A 30 16.67 7.76 -10.26
CA SER A 30 17.95 7.22 -9.75
C SER A 30 17.76 6.09 -8.73
N ALA A 31 16.64 6.10 -8.00
CA ALA A 31 16.29 4.99 -7.12
C ALA A 31 16.10 3.66 -7.89
N LEU A 32 15.58 3.72 -9.13
CA LEU A 32 15.32 2.54 -9.98
C LEU A 32 16.57 1.98 -10.66
N GLU A 33 17.72 2.67 -10.58
CA GLU A 33 19.01 2.16 -11.06
C GLU A 33 19.50 0.98 -10.20
N HIS A 34 19.06 0.92 -8.94
CA HIS A 34 19.40 -0.16 -8.02
C HIS A 34 18.56 -1.40 -8.32
N ARG A 35 19.22 -2.51 -8.69
CA ARG A 35 18.56 -3.77 -9.12
C ARG A 35 17.55 -4.31 -8.10
N ASP A 36 17.91 -4.32 -6.82
CA ASP A 36 17.06 -4.85 -5.76
C ASP A 36 15.84 -3.96 -5.53
N PHE A 37 16.03 -2.64 -5.58
CA PHE A 37 14.94 -1.67 -5.51
C PHE A 37 13.99 -1.83 -6.71
N ARG A 38 14.52 -1.98 -7.93
CA ARG A 38 13.71 -2.19 -9.14
C ARG A 38 12.85 -3.46 -9.06
N LEU A 39 13.41 -4.58 -8.59
CA LEU A 39 12.66 -5.82 -8.40
C LEU A 39 11.56 -5.66 -7.36
N PHE A 40 11.86 -5.00 -6.24
CA PHE A 40 10.87 -4.66 -5.22
C PHE A 40 9.77 -3.76 -5.78
N TRP A 41 10.13 -2.71 -6.53
CA TRP A 41 9.19 -1.75 -7.08
C TRP A 41 8.24 -2.36 -8.10
N VAL A 42 8.76 -3.16 -9.03
CA VAL A 42 7.94 -3.88 -10.01
C VAL A 42 7.03 -4.88 -9.30
N GLY A 43 7.56 -5.64 -8.32
CA GLY A 43 6.76 -6.56 -7.51
C GLY A 43 5.64 -5.85 -6.75
N LEU A 44 5.93 -4.66 -6.20
CA LEU A 44 4.97 -3.81 -5.51
C LEU A 44 3.87 -3.32 -6.44
N VAL A 45 4.22 -2.80 -7.62
CA VAL A 45 3.26 -2.33 -8.63
C VAL A 45 2.35 -3.46 -9.07
N VAL A 46 2.91 -4.60 -9.46
CA VAL A 46 2.13 -5.76 -9.93
C VAL A 46 1.21 -6.27 -8.82
N SER A 47 1.71 -6.38 -7.59
CA SER A 47 0.90 -6.80 -6.44
C SER A 47 -0.22 -5.82 -6.13
N ASN A 48 0.04 -4.51 -6.26
CA ASN A 48 -0.95 -3.48 -6.00
C ASN A 48 -2.06 -3.53 -7.06
N ILE A 49 -1.70 -3.64 -8.35
CA ILE A 49 -2.65 -3.82 -9.44
C ILE A 49 -3.50 -5.08 -9.21
N GLY A 50 -2.88 -6.21 -8.88
CA GLY A 50 -3.60 -7.45 -8.58
C GLY A 50 -4.58 -7.29 -7.41
N THR A 51 -4.17 -6.58 -6.36
CA THR A 51 -5.04 -6.29 -5.20
C THR A 51 -6.25 -5.45 -5.60
N TRP A 52 -6.05 -4.42 -6.41
CA TRP A 52 -7.15 -3.59 -6.92
C TRP A 52 -8.08 -4.40 -7.84
N MET A 53 -7.53 -5.17 -8.76
CA MET A 53 -8.33 -6.05 -9.63
C MET A 53 -9.16 -7.05 -8.81
N GLN A 54 -8.59 -7.64 -7.76
CA GLN A 54 -9.33 -8.53 -6.87
C GLN A 54 -10.45 -7.78 -6.11
N GLN A 55 -10.22 -6.53 -5.70
CA GLN A 55 -11.27 -5.70 -5.08
C GLN A 55 -12.44 -5.45 -6.03
N PHE A 56 -12.15 -5.04 -7.27
CA PHE A 56 -13.18 -4.84 -8.29
C PHE A 56 -13.91 -6.14 -8.62
N GLY A 57 -13.18 -7.23 -8.82
CA GLY A 57 -13.76 -8.54 -9.13
C GLY A 57 -14.69 -9.06 -8.03
N LEU A 58 -14.29 -8.93 -6.76
CA LEU A 58 -15.15 -9.28 -5.62
C LEU A 58 -16.40 -8.41 -5.55
N GLY A 59 -16.27 -7.09 -5.75
CA GLY A 59 -17.44 -6.20 -5.77
C GLY A 59 -18.42 -6.56 -6.89
N TRP A 60 -17.90 -6.86 -8.07
CA TRP A 60 -18.72 -7.31 -9.20
C TRP A 60 -19.41 -8.65 -8.93
N LEU A 61 -18.69 -9.60 -8.33
CA LEU A 61 -19.24 -10.92 -7.97
C LEU A 61 -20.41 -10.80 -6.99
N VAL A 62 -20.32 -9.93 -5.99
CA VAL A 62 -21.42 -9.71 -5.02
C VAL A 62 -22.67 -9.16 -5.70
N VAL A 63 -22.51 -8.24 -6.65
CA VAL A 63 -23.65 -7.70 -7.42
C VAL A 63 -24.29 -8.78 -8.28
N GLN A 64 -23.49 -9.59 -8.97
CA GLN A 64 -23.98 -10.72 -9.76
C GLN A 64 -24.75 -11.73 -8.91
N LEU A 65 -24.25 -12.04 -7.71
CA LEU A 65 -24.91 -12.97 -6.79
C LEU A 65 -26.25 -12.40 -6.29
N ALA A 66 -26.28 -11.12 -5.89
CA ALA A 66 -27.51 -10.45 -5.46
C ALA A 66 -28.58 -10.39 -6.56
N ILE A 67 -28.17 -10.24 -7.83
CA ILE A 67 -29.07 -10.31 -8.99
C ILE A 67 -29.60 -11.76 -9.17
N LYS A 68 -28.72 -12.75 -9.07
CA LYS A 68 -29.07 -14.18 -9.20
C LYS A 68 -30.05 -14.65 -8.11
N ASP A 69 -29.86 -14.17 -6.88
CA ASP A 69 -30.71 -14.47 -5.73
C ASP A 69 -32.06 -13.73 -5.75
N GLY A 70 -32.32 -12.91 -6.76
CA GLY A 70 -33.58 -12.15 -6.92
C GLY A 70 -33.73 -10.98 -5.96
N VAL A 71 -32.66 -10.56 -5.30
CA VAL A 71 -32.62 -9.48 -4.30
C VAL A 71 -31.63 -8.36 -4.68
N PRO A 72 -31.72 -7.76 -5.89
CA PRO A 72 -30.75 -6.77 -6.36
C PRO A 72 -30.67 -5.52 -5.47
N GLN A 73 -31.75 -5.13 -4.80
CA GLN A 73 -31.79 -4.01 -3.85
C GLN A 73 -30.90 -4.20 -2.62
N LEU A 74 -30.53 -5.44 -2.25
CA LEU A 74 -29.63 -5.74 -1.13
C LEU A 74 -28.15 -5.77 -1.55
N ALA A 75 -27.83 -5.66 -2.85
CA ALA A 75 -26.44 -5.65 -3.33
C ALA A 75 -25.56 -4.58 -2.64
N PRO A 76 -26.01 -3.32 -2.45
CA PRO A 76 -25.21 -2.31 -1.73
C PRO A 76 -24.94 -2.68 -0.28
N PHE A 77 -25.89 -3.37 0.39
CA PHE A 77 -25.73 -3.84 1.76
C PHE A 77 -24.68 -4.95 1.85
N TYR A 78 -24.72 -5.94 0.94
CA TYR A 78 -23.71 -7.00 0.88
C TYR A 78 -22.32 -6.46 0.55
N LEU A 79 -22.21 -5.48 -0.35
CA LEU A 79 -20.96 -4.78 -0.62
C LEU A 79 -20.41 -4.08 0.63
N GLY A 80 -21.28 -3.44 1.42
CA GLY A 80 -20.93 -2.86 2.71
C GLY A 80 -20.42 -3.89 3.70
N LEU A 81 -21.05 -5.06 3.77
CA LEU A 81 -20.64 -6.15 4.66
C LEU A 81 -19.28 -6.75 4.27
N VAL A 82 -19.02 -6.89 2.97
CA VAL A 82 -17.69 -7.27 2.44
C VAL A 82 -16.64 -6.23 2.82
N GLY A 83 -16.97 -4.93 2.68
CA GLY A 83 -16.10 -3.84 3.11
C GLY A 83 -15.76 -3.92 4.61
N LEU A 84 -16.77 -4.12 5.47
CA LEU A 84 -16.60 -4.29 6.91
C LEU A 84 -15.74 -5.50 7.26
N SER A 85 -15.99 -6.64 6.61
CA SER A 85 -15.22 -7.87 6.82
C SER A 85 -13.74 -7.71 6.46
N ARG A 86 -13.41 -6.78 5.54
CA ARG A 86 -12.03 -6.43 5.19
C ARG A 86 -11.40 -5.44 6.17
N ALA A 87 -12.19 -4.49 6.68
CA ALA A 87 -11.71 -3.48 7.62
C ALA A 87 -11.52 -4.05 9.04
N LEU A 88 -12.37 -4.99 9.45
CA LEU A 88 -12.39 -5.61 10.78
C LEU A 88 -11.04 -6.20 11.20
N PRO A 89 -10.39 -7.07 10.39
CA PRO A 89 -9.07 -7.59 10.72
C PRO A 89 -8.03 -6.46 10.83
N GLY A 90 -8.07 -5.48 9.94
CA GLY A 90 -7.16 -4.33 9.97
C GLY A 90 -7.29 -3.50 11.25
N LEU A 91 -8.52 -3.31 11.74
CA LEU A 91 -8.80 -2.61 13.01
C LEU A 91 -8.42 -3.47 14.22
N ALA A 92 -8.83 -4.73 14.24
CA ALA A 92 -8.58 -5.64 15.35
C ALA A 92 -7.08 -5.92 15.54
N PHE A 93 -6.35 -6.12 14.45
CA PHE A 93 -4.92 -6.38 14.46
C PHE A 93 -4.07 -5.13 14.28
N GLY A 94 -4.63 -3.96 13.98
CA GLY A 94 -3.85 -2.73 13.82
C GLY A 94 -3.15 -2.29 15.11
N LEU A 95 -3.82 -2.46 16.26
CA LEU A 95 -3.28 -2.11 17.57
C LEU A 95 -2.11 -3.04 18.00
N PHE A 96 -2.21 -4.33 17.69
CA PHE A 96 -1.17 -5.33 17.97
C PHE A 96 -0.11 -5.42 16.87
N GLY A 97 -0.50 -5.11 15.65
CA GLY A 97 0.30 -5.23 14.44
C GLY A 97 1.48 -4.28 14.42
N GLY A 98 1.35 -3.09 15.01
CA GLY A 98 2.48 -2.17 15.22
C GLY A 98 3.60 -2.79 16.08
N VAL A 99 3.23 -3.43 17.19
CA VAL A 99 4.19 -4.07 18.11
C VAL A 99 4.89 -5.26 17.46
N VAL A 100 4.17 -6.03 16.64
CA VAL A 100 4.75 -7.16 15.89
C VAL A 100 5.60 -6.67 14.72
N ALA A 101 5.19 -5.61 14.02
CA ALA A 101 5.92 -5.02 12.89
C ALA A 101 7.26 -4.39 13.31
N ASP A 102 7.35 -3.86 14.53
CA ASP A 102 8.59 -3.28 15.05
C ASP A 102 9.58 -4.33 15.56
N ARG A 103 9.12 -5.55 15.87
CA ARG A 103 9.97 -6.63 16.42
C ARG A 103 10.36 -7.70 15.42
N ALA A 104 9.66 -7.80 14.29
CA ALA A 104 9.88 -8.84 13.30
C ALA A 104 10.64 -8.33 12.06
N ASP A 105 11.35 -9.27 11.44
CA ASP A 105 12.18 -9.03 10.28
C ASP A 105 11.31 -8.58 9.08
N ARG A 106 11.32 -7.29 8.74
CA ARG A 106 10.41 -6.66 7.76
C ARG A 106 10.31 -7.43 6.44
N ARG A 107 11.44 -7.98 5.96
CA ARG A 107 11.48 -8.75 4.70
C ARG A 107 10.72 -10.07 4.79
N ARG A 108 10.81 -10.78 5.92
CA ARG A 108 10.09 -12.05 6.12
C ARG A 108 8.60 -11.82 6.32
N LEU A 109 8.24 -10.76 7.07
CA LEU A 109 6.85 -10.34 7.23
C LEU A 109 6.18 -10.04 5.89
N LEU A 110 6.85 -9.24 5.04
CA LEU A 110 6.34 -8.91 3.70
C LEU A 110 6.17 -10.16 2.82
N LEU A 111 7.15 -11.07 2.81
CA LEU A 111 7.03 -12.31 2.03
C LEU A 111 5.86 -13.18 2.51
N LEU A 112 5.66 -13.29 3.83
CA LEU A 112 4.56 -14.07 4.42
C LEU A 112 3.19 -13.48 4.07
N THR A 113 3.00 -12.17 4.23
CA THR A 113 1.71 -11.51 3.95
C THR A 113 1.38 -11.51 2.46
N GLN A 114 2.36 -11.24 1.60
CA GLN A 114 2.14 -11.28 0.15
C GLN A 114 1.83 -12.69 -0.33
N SER A 115 2.52 -13.70 0.22
CA SER A 115 2.25 -15.10 -0.13
C SER A 115 0.87 -15.57 0.35
N SER A 116 0.46 -15.19 1.57
CA SER A 116 -0.86 -15.57 2.09
C SER A 116 -2.00 -14.91 1.31
N ALA A 117 -1.83 -13.64 0.90
CA ALA A 117 -2.78 -12.97 0.02
C ALA A 117 -2.90 -13.66 -1.34
N ALA A 118 -1.77 -14.06 -1.94
CA ALA A 118 -1.75 -14.79 -3.20
C ALA A 118 -2.46 -16.14 -3.09
N VAL A 119 -2.25 -16.89 -2.00
CA VAL A 119 -2.93 -18.15 -1.74
C VAL A 119 -4.45 -17.94 -1.60
N ALA A 120 -4.88 -16.95 -0.82
CA ALA A 120 -6.31 -16.64 -0.67
C ALA A 120 -6.96 -16.26 -2.01
N ALA A 121 -6.27 -15.47 -2.83
CA ALA A 121 -6.73 -15.12 -4.17
C ALA A 121 -6.83 -16.36 -5.09
N ALA A 122 -5.84 -17.27 -5.03
CA ALA A 122 -5.86 -18.50 -5.82
C ALA A 122 -7.01 -19.43 -5.40
N VAL A 123 -7.26 -19.58 -4.10
CA VAL A 123 -8.39 -20.37 -3.57
C VAL A 123 -9.72 -19.81 -4.06
N LEU A 124 -9.90 -18.48 -3.95
CA LEU A 124 -11.10 -17.81 -4.44
C LEU A 124 -11.29 -18.00 -5.95
N ALA A 125 -10.22 -17.87 -6.73
CA ALA A 125 -10.26 -18.07 -8.18
C ALA A 125 -10.68 -19.51 -8.54
N VAL A 126 -10.13 -20.51 -7.85
CA VAL A 126 -10.52 -21.92 -8.03
C VAL A 126 -12.00 -22.12 -7.67
N LEU A 127 -12.47 -21.58 -6.55
CA LEU A 127 -13.88 -21.67 -6.14
C LEU A 127 -14.83 -21.02 -7.15
N ALA A 128 -14.43 -19.87 -7.72
CA ALA A 128 -15.19 -19.19 -8.75
C ALA A 128 -15.24 -19.98 -10.07
N ILE A 129 -14.12 -20.54 -10.51
CA ILE A 129 -14.03 -21.33 -11.76
C ILE A 129 -14.76 -22.67 -11.63
N THR A 130 -14.70 -23.31 -10.44
CA THR A 130 -15.39 -24.58 -10.16
C THR A 130 -16.88 -24.42 -9.93
N ASN A 131 -17.42 -23.19 -10.03
CA ASN A 131 -18.85 -22.88 -9.91
C ASN A 131 -19.47 -23.36 -8.58
N GLN A 132 -18.66 -23.51 -7.52
CA GLN A 132 -19.13 -23.84 -6.17
C GLN A 132 -19.67 -22.62 -5.41
N ILE A 133 -19.42 -21.41 -5.93
CA ILE A 133 -20.13 -20.20 -5.53
C ILE A 133 -21.48 -20.26 -6.27
N ASN A 134 -22.43 -20.99 -5.69
CA ASN A 134 -23.79 -21.13 -6.22
C ASN A 134 -24.67 -19.99 -5.73
#